data_AF-A0AAR5PNL6-F1
#
_entry.id   AF-A0AAR5PNL6-F1
#
_cell.length_a   1.000
_cell.length_b   1.000
_cell.length_c   1.000
_cell.angle_alpha   90.00
_cell.angle_beta   90.00
_cell.angle_gamma   90.00
#
_symmetry.space_group_name_H-M   'P 1'
#
loop_
_entity.id
_entity.type
_entity.pdbx_description
1 polymer ?
#
loop_
_entity_poly.entity_id
_entity_poly.type
_entity_poly.pdbx_seq_one_letter_code
_entity_poly.pdbx_strand_id
1 'polypeptide(L)'
;MLVFKYDKQVFLFTIRRRRLCVATLIVCGIFISYQFLIHYFLSNQRPKSRPEPELARIRGSHVQEGLFYAPVNGKFTCIKSGEVISFQQVNDNYCDCADSSDEPGTNACPDGLFHCGIISANPKYPKMVPSSKVNDGICDCCDGSEEYEVQHLLEMCKGARKRCLELP
;
A
#
# COMPACT_ATOMS: atom_id res chain seq x y z
N MET A 1 -65.19 12.95 -50.46
CA MET A 1 -64.00 12.10 -50.77
C MET A 1 -62.70 12.55 -50.07
N LEU A 2 -62.58 13.79 -49.56
CA LEU A 2 -61.39 14.29 -48.85
C LEU A 2 -61.25 13.80 -47.40
N VAL A 3 -62.37 13.60 -46.68
CA VAL A 3 -62.38 13.19 -45.25
C VAL A 3 -61.80 11.79 -45.02
N PHE A 4 -62.13 10.81 -45.87
CA PHE A 4 -61.58 9.45 -45.78
C PHE A 4 -60.06 9.35 -46.08
N LYS A 5 -59.51 10.34 -46.80
CA LYS A 5 -58.06 10.39 -47.11
C LYS A 5 -57.27 10.95 -45.92
N TYR A 6 -57.88 11.87 -45.16
CA TYR A 6 -57.31 12.46 -43.94
C TYR A 6 -57.18 11.43 -42.80
N ASP A 7 -58.22 10.63 -42.57
CA ASP A 7 -58.23 9.60 -41.52
C ASP A 7 -57.17 8.50 -41.73
N LYS A 8 -57.00 8.03 -42.98
CA LYS A 8 -55.96 7.03 -43.31
C LYS A 8 -54.54 7.58 -43.12
N GLN A 9 -54.30 8.85 -43.45
CA GLN A 9 -53.00 9.52 -43.26
C GLN A 9 -52.67 9.67 -41.77
N VAL A 10 -53.63 10.10 -40.94
CA VAL A 10 -53.46 10.26 -39.49
C VAL A 10 -53.26 8.91 -38.78
N PHE A 11 -53.99 7.87 -39.20
CA PHE A 11 -53.85 6.51 -38.66
C PHE A 11 -52.48 5.88 -39.00
N LEU A 12 -52.03 5.99 -40.25
CA LEU A 12 -50.71 5.50 -40.68
C LEU A 12 -49.57 6.28 -40.01
N PHE A 13 -49.73 7.59 -39.80
CA PHE A 13 -48.78 8.42 -39.07
C PHE A 13 -48.69 8.00 -37.59
N THR A 14 -49.83 7.71 -36.97
CA THR A 14 -49.90 7.23 -35.58
C THR A 14 -49.26 5.85 -35.41
N ILE A 15 -49.48 4.92 -36.35
CA ILE A 15 -48.82 3.60 -36.36
C ILE A 15 -47.32 3.72 -36.59
N ARG A 16 -46.87 4.56 -37.53
CA ARG A 16 -45.44 4.79 -37.77
C ARG A 16 -44.76 5.42 -36.56
N ARG A 17 -45.41 6.39 -35.88
CA ARG A 17 -44.92 6.99 -34.64
C ARG A 17 -44.86 5.99 -33.49
N ARG A 18 -45.89 5.13 -33.34
CA ARG A 18 -45.88 4.03 -32.35
C ARG A 18 -44.78 3.01 -32.66
N ARG A 19 -44.60 2.60 -33.92
CA ARG A 19 -43.52 1.68 -34.33
C ARG A 19 -42.14 2.29 -34.12
N LEU A 20 -41.96 3.58 -34.40
CA LEU A 20 -40.72 4.30 -34.14
C LEU A 20 -40.44 4.39 -32.63
N CYS A 21 -41.44 4.73 -31.81
CA CYS A 21 -41.31 4.74 -30.35
C CYS A 21 -40.97 3.36 -29.79
N VAL A 22 -41.64 2.30 -30.27
CA VAL A 22 -41.35 0.91 -29.85
C VAL A 22 -39.94 0.51 -30.27
N ALA A 23 -39.53 0.81 -31.49
CA ALA A 23 -38.16 0.54 -31.96
C ALA A 23 -37.12 1.30 -31.13
N THR A 24 -37.35 2.57 -30.80
CA THR A 24 -36.45 3.34 -29.94
C THR A 24 -36.37 2.77 -28.52
N LEU A 25 -37.49 2.30 -27.94
CA LEU A 25 -37.49 1.68 -26.62
C LEU A 25 -36.72 0.35 -26.61
N ILE A 26 -36.83 -0.44 -27.68
CA ILE A 26 -36.07 -1.69 -27.83
C ILE A 26 -34.57 -1.39 -27.95
N VAL A 27 -34.16 -0.44 -28.79
CA VAL A 27 -32.76 -0.05 -28.94
C VAL A 27 -32.19 0.50 -27.62
N CYS A 28 -32.93 1.35 -26.92
CA CYS A 28 -32.54 1.84 -25.60
C CYS A 28 -32.42 0.70 -24.58
N GLY A 29 -33.35 -0.26 -24.57
CA GLY A 29 -33.29 -1.42 -23.69
C GLY A 29 -32.06 -2.29 -23.94
N ILE A 30 -31.71 -2.53 -25.20
CA ILE A 30 -30.49 -3.26 -25.60
C ILE A 30 -29.23 -2.50 -25.18
N PHE A 31 -29.19 -1.18 -25.37
CA PHE A 31 -28.05 -0.37 -24.95
C PHE A 31 -27.88 -0.41 -23.43
N ILE A 32 -28.96 -0.23 -22.66
CA ILE A 32 -28.93 -0.26 -21.19
C ILE A 32 -28.48 -1.64 -20.69
N SER A 33 -29.00 -2.74 -21.25
CA SER A 33 -28.59 -4.09 -20.84
C SER A 33 -27.11 -4.36 -21.15
N TYR A 34 -26.61 -3.88 -22.29
CA TYR A 34 -25.21 -3.97 -22.66
C TYR A 34 -24.30 -3.15 -21.72
N GLN A 35 -24.71 -1.94 -21.35
CA GLN A 35 -23.98 -1.13 -20.36
C GLN A 35 -23.93 -1.82 -18.99
N PHE A 36 -25.02 -2.44 -18.53
CA PHE A 36 -25.02 -3.22 -17.29
C PHE A 36 -24.12 -4.45 -17.37
N LEU A 37 -24.11 -5.17 -18.51
CA LEU A 37 -23.22 -6.31 -18.73
C LEU A 37 -21.75 -5.90 -18.73
N ILE A 38 -21.39 -4.79 -19.39
CA ILE A 38 -20.03 -4.24 -19.34
C ILE A 38 -19.67 -3.85 -17.92
N HIS A 39 -20.53 -3.13 -17.19
CA HIS A 39 -20.24 -2.74 -15.82
C HIS A 39 -20.07 -3.94 -14.89
N TYR A 40 -20.93 -4.96 -15.02
CA TYR A 40 -20.82 -6.22 -14.30
C TYR A 40 -19.51 -6.92 -14.62
N PHE A 41 -19.13 -7.00 -15.89
CA PHE A 41 -17.88 -7.61 -16.34
C PHE A 41 -16.66 -6.84 -15.83
N LEU A 42 -16.63 -5.51 -15.94
CA LEU A 42 -15.56 -4.66 -15.41
C LEU A 42 -15.49 -4.68 -13.87
N SER A 43 -16.63 -4.85 -13.19
CA SER A 43 -16.68 -5.01 -11.73
C SER A 43 -16.12 -6.37 -11.29
N ASN A 44 -16.53 -7.46 -11.96
CA ASN A 44 -16.02 -8.82 -11.70
C ASN A 44 -14.58 -9.03 -12.20
N GLN A 45 -14.14 -8.25 -13.19
CA GLN A 45 -12.76 -8.22 -13.67
C GLN A 45 -11.90 -7.22 -12.91
N ARG A 46 -12.39 -6.54 -11.85
CA ARG A 46 -11.44 -5.98 -10.91
C ARG A 46 -10.65 -7.16 -10.37
N PRO A 47 -9.34 -7.28 -10.68
CA PRO A 47 -8.53 -8.21 -9.93
C PRO A 47 -8.78 -7.84 -8.48
N LYS A 48 -9.24 -8.81 -7.67
CA LYS A 48 -9.20 -8.73 -6.21
C LYS A 48 -7.90 -8.00 -5.92
N SER A 49 -8.00 -6.75 -5.46
CA SER A 49 -6.91 -5.77 -5.49
C SER A 49 -5.64 -6.55 -5.28
N ARG A 50 -4.72 -6.56 -6.28
CA ARG A 50 -3.37 -7.08 -6.03
C ARG A 50 -3.04 -6.56 -4.64
N PRO A 51 -2.77 -7.41 -3.63
CA PRO A 51 -2.31 -6.87 -2.38
C PRO A 51 -1.22 -5.91 -2.82
N GLU A 52 -1.44 -4.61 -2.53
CA GLU A 52 -0.40 -3.60 -2.66
C GLU A 52 0.84 -4.31 -2.16
N PRO A 53 1.86 -4.55 -3.00
CA PRO A 53 2.90 -5.53 -2.71
C PRO A 53 3.31 -5.23 -1.30
N GLU A 54 2.95 -6.14 -0.37
CA GLU A 54 2.99 -5.85 1.05
C GLU A 54 4.43 -5.47 1.27
N LEU A 55 4.66 -4.16 1.39
CA LEU A 55 5.96 -3.60 1.10
C LEU A 55 6.82 -4.19 2.18
N ALA A 56 7.67 -5.15 1.81
CA ALA A 56 8.22 -6.10 2.75
C ALA A 56 8.90 -5.28 3.83
N ARG A 57 8.24 -5.18 4.99
CA ARG A 57 8.62 -4.18 5.98
C ARG A 57 9.80 -4.77 6.73
N ILE A 58 10.99 -4.52 6.19
CA ILE A 58 12.23 -4.87 6.85
C ILE A 58 12.29 -4.10 8.17
N ARG A 59 12.69 -4.80 9.23
CA ARG A 59 12.81 -4.18 10.55
C ARG A 59 13.83 -3.04 10.47
N GLY A 60 13.48 -1.90 11.05
CA GLY A 60 14.35 -0.73 11.12
C GLY A 60 14.58 0.00 9.78
N SER A 61 13.98 -0.43 8.67
CA SER A 61 14.02 0.32 7.41
C SER A 61 12.90 1.34 7.32
N HIS A 62 13.07 2.40 6.53
CA HIS A 62 11.97 3.31 6.24
C HIS A 62 10.89 2.59 5.43
N VAL A 63 9.61 2.89 5.67
CA VAL A 63 8.50 2.24 4.96
C VAL A 63 8.67 2.36 3.45
N GLN A 64 9.04 3.54 2.94
CA GLN A 64 9.22 3.77 1.50
C GLN A 64 10.45 3.07 0.91
N GLU A 65 11.39 2.62 1.74
CA GLU A 65 12.59 1.91 1.30
C GLU A 65 12.37 0.41 1.12
N GLY A 66 11.23 -0.15 1.54
CA GLY A 66 10.98 -1.59 1.45
C GLY A 66 11.10 -2.16 0.02
N LEU A 67 11.02 -1.31 -1.02
CA LEU A 67 11.22 -1.72 -2.41
C LEU A 67 12.69 -2.03 -2.71
N PHE A 68 13.64 -1.37 -2.03
CA PHE A 68 15.07 -1.62 -2.20
C PHE A 68 15.50 -2.95 -1.59
N TYR A 69 14.78 -3.43 -0.58
CA TYR A 69 15.02 -4.72 0.07
C TYR A 69 14.28 -5.89 -0.60
N ALA A 70 13.72 -5.71 -1.80
CA ALA A 70 13.17 -6.82 -2.55
C ALA A 70 14.31 -7.69 -3.11
N PRO A 71 14.47 -8.96 -2.69
CA PRO A 71 15.57 -9.79 -3.15
C PRO A 71 15.46 -10.11 -4.64
N VAL A 72 16.58 -10.02 -5.35
CA VAL A 72 16.68 -10.44 -6.76
C VAL A 72 17.50 -11.73 -6.80
N ASN A 73 16.86 -12.85 -7.15
CA ASN A 73 17.48 -14.18 -7.15
C ASN A 73 18.17 -14.53 -5.81
N GLY A 74 17.56 -14.14 -4.68
CA GLY A 74 18.10 -14.36 -3.34
C GLY A 74 19.28 -13.46 -2.96
N LYS A 75 19.56 -12.41 -3.74
CA LYS A 75 20.62 -11.43 -3.47
C LYS A 75 20.04 -10.07 -3.11
N PHE A 76 20.81 -9.32 -2.33
CA PHE A 76 20.58 -7.92 -2.00
C PHE A 76 21.67 -7.07 -2.64
N THR A 77 21.33 -5.87 -3.09
CA THR A 77 22.30 -4.88 -3.57
C THR A 77 22.30 -3.72 -2.58
N CYS A 78 23.46 -3.45 -1.96
CA CYS A 78 23.63 -2.36 -1.02
C CYS A 78 23.15 -1.04 -1.67
N ILE A 79 22.33 -0.28 -0.97
CA ILE A 79 21.44 0.73 -1.56
C ILE A 79 22.23 1.85 -2.26
N LYS A 80 23.32 2.32 -1.64
CA LYS A 80 24.16 3.43 -2.09
C LYS A 80 25.50 2.94 -2.61
N SER A 81 26.11 1.94 -1.98
CA SER A 81 27.45 1.47 -2.31
C SER A 81 27.46 0.41 -3.43
N GLY A 82 26.34 -0.29 -3.65
CA GLY A 82 26.11 -1.14 -4.82
C GLY A 82 26.76 -2.52 -4.80
N GLU A 83 27.43 -2.92 -3.71
CA GLU A 83 27.90 -4.29 -3.52
C GLU A 83 26.71 -5.26 -3.49
N VAL A 84 26.95 -6.50 -3.91
CA VAL A 84 25.92 -7.52 -3.98
C VAL A 84 26.23 -8.63 -2.99
N ILE A 85 25.34 -8.82 -2.02
CA ILE A 85 25.45 -9.82 -0.95
C ILE A 85 24.27 -10.80 -1.01
N SER A 86 24.32 -11.87 -0.21
CA SER A 86 23.16 -12.74 -0.02
C SER A 86 22.06 -11.98 0.71
N PHE A 87 20.79 -12.13 0.32
CA PHE A 87 19.70 -11.52 1.07
C PHE A 87 19.59 -12.04 2.52
N GLN A 88 20.17 -13.21 2.80
CA GLN A 88 20.25 -13.75 4.17
C GLN A 88 21.17 -12.96 5.09
N GLN A 89 22.04 -12.11 4.52
CA GLN A 89 22.93 -11.23 5.26
C GLN A 89 22.25 -9.92 5.67
N VAL A 90 21.01 -9.68 5.24
CA VAL A 90 20.26 -8.51 5.68
C VAL A 90 19.72 -8.74 7.09
N ASN A 91 20.09 -7.87 8.03
CA ASN A 91 19.79 -7.99 9.47
C ASN A 91 20.31 -9.28 10.10
N ASP A 92 21.54 -9.69 9.76
CA ASP A 92 22.17 -10.89 10.31
C ASP A 92 23.14 -10.62 11.47
N ASN A 93 23.18 -9.37 11.94
CA ASN A 93 24.09 -8.85 12.96
C ASN A 93 25.55 -8.77 12.49
N TYR A 94 25.80 -8.68 11.19
CA TYR A 94 27.13 -8.43 10.63
C TYR A 94 27.06 -7.31 9.59
N CYS A 95 28.07 -6.43 9.56
CA CYS A 95 28.10 -5.29 8.65
C CYS A 95 28.87 -5.64 7.36
N ASP A 96 28.15 -6.05 6.33
CA ASP A 96 28.64 -6.42 5.00
C ASP A 96 28.64 -5.26 4.01
N CYS A 97 27.69 -4.33 4.08
CA CYS A 97 27.64 -3.19 3.17
C CYS A 97 28.46 -2.01 3.69
N ALA A 98 29.25 -1.40 2.81
CA ALA A 98 30.02 -0.19 3.14
C ALA A 98 29.13 1.02 3.50
N ASP A 99 27.88 1.03 3.04
CA ASP A 99 26.89 2.07 3.32
C ASP A 99 25.93 1.73 4.47
N SER A 100 26.17 0.61 5.18
CA SER A 100 25.33 0.12 6.29
C SER A 100 23.88 -0.23 5.94
N SER A 101 23.56 -0.39 4.65
CA SER A 101 22.18 -0.63 4.20
C SER A 101 21.68 -2.07 4.37
N ASP A 102 22.56 -3.00 4.71
CA ASP A 102 22.23 -4.39 5.05
C ASP A 102 21.72 -4.56 6.47
N GLU A 103 22.09 -3.68 7.40
CA GLU A 103 21.74 -3.77 8.82
C GLU A 103 20.81 -2.63 9.30
N PRO A 104 19.64 -2.38 8.66
CA PRO A 104 18.73 -1.33 9.12
C PRO A 104 18.07 -1.65 10.46
N GLY A 105 18.02 -2.92 10.85
CA GLY A 105 17.26 -3.46 11.96
C GLY A 105 18.09 -3.96 13.13
N THR A 106 19.41 -3.82 13.11
CA THR A 106 20.36 -4.32 14.12
C THR A 106 21.34 -3.21 14.52
N ASN A 107 22.26 -3.52 15.44
CA ASN A 107 23.33 -2.62 15.88
C ASN A 107 24.71 -2.92 15.24
N ALA A 108 24.76 -3.72 14.17
CA ALA A 108 26.02 -4.26 13.65
C ALA A 108 26.86 -3.23 12.87
N CYS A 109 26.23 -2.29 12.16
CA CYS A 109 26.94 -1.27 11.40
C CYS A 109 27.11 0.03 12.20
N PRO A 110 28.32 0.60 12.31
CA PRO A 110 28.59 1.78 13.17
C PRO A 110 27.90 3.06 12.71
N ASP A 111 27.72 3.24 11.39
CA ASP A 111 27.04 4.39 10.78
C ASP A 111 25.57 4.09 10.40
N GLY A 112 25.04 2.96 10.88
CA GLY A 112 23.68 2.53 10.61
C GLY A 112 22.62 3.40 11.30
N LEU A 113 21.43 3.45 10.69
CA LEU A 113 20.26 4.14 11.23
C LEU A 113 19.09 3.17 11.31
N PHE A 114 18.43 3.16 12.46
CA PHE A 114 17.22 2.39 12.71
C PHE A 114 15.99 3.29 12.65
N HIS A 115 15.04 2.98 11.79
CA HIS A 115 13.74 3.64 11.73
C HIS A 115 12.77 3.07 12.78
N CYS A 116 12.28 3.94 13.66
CA CYS A 116 11.28 3.57 14.64
C CYS A 116 10.00 3.06 13.95
N GLY A 117 9.42 2.00 14.50
CA GLY A 117 8.23 1.35 13.96
C GLY A 117 6.99 2.25 13.90
N ILE A 118 6.90 3.23 14.80
CA ILE A 118 5.87 4.27 14.83
C ILE A 118 6.52 5.63 15.00
N ILE A 119 6.14 6.55 14.11
CA ILE A 119 6.55 7.96 14.17
C ILE A 119 5.66 8.67 15.19
N SER A 120 6.26 9.21 16.24
CA SER A 120 5.58 10.13 17.15
C SER A 120 5.52 11.55 16.55
N ALA A 121 4.44 12.28 16.86
CA ALA A 121 4.34 13.71 16.57
C ALA A 121 5.00 14.59 17.66
N ASN A 122 5.37 14.00 18.80
CA ASN A 122 6.07 14.68 19.88
C ASN A 122 7.57 14.81 19.51
N PRO A 123 8.13 16.04 19.46
CA PRO A 123 9.52 16.29 19.06
C PRO A 123 10.57 15.62 19.97
N LYS A 124 10.18 15.25 21.20
CA LYS A 124 11.05 14.57 22.16
C LYS A 124 11.49 13.19 21.66
N TYR A 125 10.65 12.52 20.85
CA TYR A 125 10.95 11.18 20.36
C TYR A 125 11.43 11.25 18.91
N PRO A 126 12.61 10.68 18.61
CA PRO A 126 13.14 10.71 17.26
C PRO A 126 12.38 9.76 16.34
N LYS A 127 12.43 10.03 15.04
CA LYS A 127 11.88 9.13 14.00
C LYS A 127 12.86 8.00 13.65
N MET A 128 14.14 8.22 13.93
CA MET A 128 15.25 7.34 13.65
C MET A 128 16.26 7.45 14.79
N VAL A 129 16.89 6.34 15.14
CA VAL A 129 17.97 6.29 16.14
C VAL A 129 19.23 5.73 15.50
N PRO A 130 20.43 6.05 16.00
CA PRO A 130 21.65 5.36 15.59
C PRO A 130 21.53 3.85 15.84
N SER A 131 22.15 3.03 14.99
CA SER A 131 22.19 1.57 15.14
C SER A 131 22.68 1.14 16.54
N SER A 132 23.60 1.89 17.15
CA SER A 132 24.10 1.65 18.51
C SER A 132 23.01 1.67 19.60
N LYS A 133 21.82 2.17 19.27
CA LYS A 133 20.64 2.23 20.16
C LYS A 133 19.70 1.04 20.02
N VAL A 134 19.96 0.16 19.07
CA VAL A 134 19.17 -1.05 18.88
C VAL A 134 19.60 -2.08 19.92
N ASN A 135 18.65 -2.57 20.71
CA ASN A 135 18.84 -3.50 21.82
C ASN A 135 19.93 -3.06 22.82
N ASP A 136 20.01 -1.75 23.13
CA ASP A 136 20.93 -1.22 24.14
C ASP A 136 20.32 -1.24 25.56
N GLY A 137 19.05 -1.65 25.68
CA GLY A 137 18.29 -1.75 26.92
C GLY A 137 17.62 -0.44 27.34
N ILE A 138 17.65 0.59 26.48
CA ILE A 138 17.06 1.91 26.73
C ILE A 138 16.03 2.19 25.63
N CYS A 139 14.81 2.54 26.04
CA CYS A 139 13.77 2.94 25.10
C CYS A 139 14.04 4.35 24.55
N ASP A 140 14.63 4.43 23.37
CA ASP A 140 14.86 5.65 22.59
C ASP A 140 13.71 5.96 21.63
N CYS A 141 13.10 4.94 20.99
CA CYS A 141 11.90 5.15 20.16
C CYS A 141 10.64 5.25 21.03
N CYS A 142 9.65 5.98 20.51
CA CYS A 142 8.32 6.13 21.11
C CYS A 142 7.62 4.80 21.40
N ASP A 143 7.81 3.80 20.53
CA ASP A 143 7.14 2.50 20.59
C ASP A 143 8.02 1.35 21.10
N GLY A 144 9.30 1.63 21.41
CA GLY A 144 10.27 0.63 21.84
C GLY A 144 10.61 -0.41 20.78
N SER A 145 10.41 -0.09 19.49
CA SER A 145 10.62 -1.01 18.39
C SER A 145 12.08 -1.43 18.17
N GLU A 146 13.02 -0.64 18.67
CA GLU A 146 14.46 -0.86 18.73
C GLU A 146 14.87 -1.88 19.80
N GLU A 147 14.01 -2.16 20.79
CA GLU A 147 14.24 -3.11 21.89
C GLU A 147 13.45 -4.42 21.67
N TYR A 148 13.73 -5.11 20.57
CA TYR A 148 12.95 -6.28 20.14
C TYR A 148 13.47 -7.62 20.66
N GLU A 149 14.73 -7.72 21.09
CA GLU A 149 15.30 -8.99 21.59
C GLU A 149 14.81 -9.33 23.00
N VAL A 150 14.60 -8.32 23.84
CA VAL A 150 14.20 -8.53 25.23
C VAL A 150 12.72 -8.20 25.40
N GLN A 151 11.89 -9.24 25.39
CA GLN A 151 10.43 -9.13 25.52
C GLN A 151 9.99 -8.29 26.74
N HIS A 152 10.70 -8.38 27.86
CA HIS A 152 10.39 -7.61 29.06
C HIS A 152 10.62 -6.11 28.86
N LEU A 153 11.70 -5.73 28.17
CA LEU A 153 12.00 -4.34 27.82
C LEU A 153 10.97 -3.79 26.82
N LEU A 154 10.58 -4.58 25.83
CA LEU A 154 9.52 -4.20 24.88
C LEU A 154 8.20 -3.84 25.58
N GLU A 155 7.79 -4.62 26.58
CA GLU A 155 6.58 -4.33 27.36
C GLU A 155 6.75 -3.10 28.28
N MET A 156 7.95 -2.88 28.82
CA MET A 156 8.27 -1.65 29.56
C MET A 156 8.20 -0.41 28.66
N CYS A 157 8.78 -0.46 27.45
CA CYS A 157 8.72 0.63 26.48
C CYS A 157 7.27 0.92 26.03
N LYS A 158 6.48 -0.13 25.77
CA LYS A 158 5.05 0.01 25.45
C LYS A 158 4.24 0.61 26.61
N GLY A 159 4.58 0.32 27.86
CA GLY A 159 3.97 0.94 29.03
C GLY A 159 4.14 2.47 29.08
N ALA A 160 5.25 2.98 28.54
CA ALA A 160 5.52 4.42 28.43
C ALA A 160 4.82 5.09 27.21
N ARG A 161 4.42 4.30 26.20
CA ARG A 161 3.86 4.74 24.91
C ARG A 161 2.67 5.71 25.00
N LYS A 162 1.85 5.63 26.04
CA LYS A 162 0.70 6.54 26.22
C LYS A 162 1.13 8.01 26.26
N ARG A 163 2.26 8.32 26.91
CA ARG A 163 2.81 9.69 27.01
C ARG A 163 3.49 10.18 25.73
N CYS A 164 3.80 9.28 24.80
CA CYS A 164 4.59 9.58 23.61
C CYS A 164 3.72 9.86 22.38
N LEU A 165 2.51 9.30 22.33
CA LEU A 165 1.52 9.54 21.28
C LEU A 165 0.53 10.65 21.64
N GLU A 166 0.44 11.01 22.92
CA GLU A 166 -0.19 12.24 23.36
C GLU A 166 0.70 13.42 22.94
N LEU A 167 0.24 14.17 21.94
CA LEU A 167 0.74 15.51 21.64
C LEU A 167 0.57 16.40 22.88
N PRO A 168 1.48 17.36 23.13
CA PRO A 168 1.23 18.40 24.13
C PRO A 168 -0.05 19.19 23.84
#